data_AF-A0A1X1TS17-F1
#
_entry.id   AF-A0A1X1TS17-F1
#
_cell.length_a   1.000
_cell.length_b   1.000
_cell.length_c   1.000
_cell.angle_alpha   90.00
_cell.angle_beta   90.00
_cell.angle_gamma   90.00
#
_symmetry.space_group_name_H-M   'P 1'
#
loop_
_entity.id
_entity.type
_entity.pdbx_description
1 polymer ?
#
loop_
_entity_poly.entity_id
_entity_poly.type
_entity_poly.pdbx_seq_one_letter_code
_entity_poly.pdbx_strand_id
1 'polypeptide(L)'
;MMTFIAYVATPYIKIGGKIYTYTITDPDPEDTPVSERESKQLGLDPHPDSYSGLLTATTMWWTLTGPAVIATVNVYAAATGEGELWVALMSATFLALLAVGTAYGDASWGYPIARGQYVQFVVITVITAGVFYFLYVAAYFAGQRHPLRRKQSMEYRVHPRHRELDS
;
A
#
# COMPACT_ATOMS: atom_id res chain seq x y z
N MET A 1 -19.61 9.12 -10.25
CA MET A 1 -18.86 7.86 -10.43
C MET A 1 -17.83 7.96 -11.55
N MET A 2 -18.16 8.49 -12.73
CA MET A 2 -17.19 8.78 -13.82
C MET A 2 -16.11 9.82 -13.45
N THR A 3 -16.44 10.83 -12.63
CA THR A 3 -15.48 11.85 -12.16
C THR A 3 -14.39 11.30 -11.22
N PHE A 4 -14.72 10.29 -10.41
CA PHE A 4 -13.73 9.63 -9.55
C PHE A 4 -12.76 8.77 -10.36
N ILE A 5 -13.27 8.06 -11.38
CA ILE A 5 -12.44 7.27 -12.30
C ILE A 5 -11.52 8.20 -13.12
N ALA A 6 -12.02 9.35 -13.58
CA ALA A 6 -11.19 10.35 -14.28
C ALA A 6 -10.13 10.99 -13.37
N TYR A 7 -10.44 11.23 -12.09
CA TYR A 7 -9.47 11.75 -11.12
C TYR A 7 -8.36 10.74 -10.82
N VAL A 8 -8.71 9.46 -10.68
CA VAL A 8 -7.76 8.38 -10.43
C VAL A 8 -6.94 8.01 -11.68
N ALA A 9 -7.50 8.19 -12.88
CA ALA A 9 -6.85 7.85 -14.15
C ALA A 9 -5.80 8.88 -14.61
N THR A 10 -5.84 10.12 -14.10
CA THR A 10 -5.03 11.21 -14.67
C THR A 10 -4.45 12.22 -13.65
N PRO A 11 -3.92 11.84 -12.47
CA PRO A 11 -3.27 12.80 -11.60
C PRO A 11 -1.80 12.93 -12.01
N TYR A 12 -1.53 13.63 -13.11
CA TYR A 12 -0.18 14.12 -13.39
C TYR A 12 -0.13 15.63 -13.19
N ILE A 13 0.81 16.08 -12.37
CA ILE A 13 1.06 17.51 -12.15
C ILE A 13 2.42 17.82 -12.73
N LYS A 14 2.48 18.79 -13.66
CA LYS A 14 3.74 19.26 -14.24
C LYS A 14 4.25 20.45 -13.46
N ILE A 15 5.38 20.30 -12.76
CA ILE A 15 6.03 21.39 -12.01
C ILE A 15 7.45 21.54 -12.54
N GLY A 16 7.78 22.72 -13.07
CA GLY A 16 9.14 23.03 -13.53
C GLY A 16 9.65 22.12 -14.66
N GLY A 17 8.76 21.65 -15.54
CA GLY A 17 9.11 20.76 -16.65
C GLY A 17 9.01 19.26 -16.34
N LYS A 18 8.99 18.86 -15.06
CA LYS A 18 8.90 17.45 -14.63
C LYS A 18 7.45 17.03 -14.36
N ILE A 19 7.10 15.82 -14.79
CA ILE A 19 5.77 15.24 -14.57
C ILE A 19 5.80 14.40 -13.28
N TYR A 20 4.91 14.71 -12.33
CA TYR A 20 4.73 13.94 -11.12
C TYR A 20 3.42 13.16 -11.21
N THR A 21 3.48 11.83 -11.14
CA THR A 21 2.31 10.94 -11.17
C THR A 21 2.10 10.27 -9.81
N TYR A 22 0.83 10.01 -9.47
CA TYR A 22 0.49 9.25 -8.26
C TYR A 22 0.76 7.74 -8.43
N THR A 23 0.63 7.22 -9.66
CA THR A 23 0.93 5.83 -10.01
C THR A 23 2.29 5.70 -10.70
N ILE A 24 2.84 4.48 -10.66
CA ILE A 24 4.10 4.07 -11.35
C ILE A 24 3.96 4.10 -12.89
N THR A 25 2.81 4.56 -13.41
CA THR A 25 2.59 4.71 -14.84
C THR A 25 3.46 5.85 -15.37
N ASP A 26 4.58 5.44 -15.95
CA ASP A 26 5.59 6.29 -16.59
C ASP A 26 4.98 7.07 -17.78
N PRO A 27 4.88 8.40 -17.71
CA PRO A 27 4.28 9.20 -18.77
C PRO A 27 5.29 9.64 -19.86
N ASP A 28 6.60 9.43 -19.69
CA ASP A 28 7.59 9.91 -20.67
C ASP A 28 8.76 8.92 -20.87
N PRO A 29 8.87 8.29 -22.06
CA PRO A 29 9.98 7.39 -22.36
C PRO A 29 11.35 8.10 -22.35
N GLU A 30 11.43 9.44 -22.42
CA GLU A 30 12.69 10.18 -22.39
C GLU A 30 13.26 10.41 -20.98
N ASP A 31 12.42 10.36 -19.93
CA ASP A 31 12.81 10.63 -18.54
C ASP A 31 13.23 9.37 -17.75
N THR A 32 13.17 8.18 -18.36
CA THR A 32 13.61 6.94 -17.69
C THR A 32 15.13 6.90 -17.52
N PRO A 33 15.65 6.80 -16.28
CA PRO A 33 17.07 6.61 -16.05
C PRO A 33 17.54 5.32 -16.73
N VAL A 34 18.77 5.33 -17.27
CA VAL A 34 19.35 4.21 -18.04
C VAL A 34 19.27 2.89 -17.28
N SER A 35 19.40 2.94 -15.95
CA SER A 35 19.27 1.79 -15.05
C SER A 35 17.87 1.15 -15.05
N GLU A 36 16.80 1.93 -15.22
CA GLU A 36 15.42 1.43 -15.31
C GLU A 36 15.10 0.80 -16.67
N ARG A 37 15.69 1.32 -17.75
CA ARG A 37 15.58 0.69 -19.08
C ARG A 37 16.30 -0.65 -19.13
N GLU A 38 17.50 -0.73 -18.55
CA GLU A 38 18.28 -1.97 -18.47
C GLU A 38 17.56 -3.04 -17.63
N SER A 39 16.97 -2.66 -16.49
CA SER A 39 16.19 -3.58 -15.65
C SER A 39 14.92 -4.08 -16.34
N LYS A 40 14.19 -3.20 -17.05
CA LYS A 40 13.02 -3.59 -17.88
C LYS A 40 13.42 -4.56 -18.99
N GLN A 41 14.61 -4.40 -19.58
CA GLN A 41 15.16 -5.26 -20.63
C GLN A 41 15.67 -6.61 -20.09
N LEU A 42 16.10 -6.66 -18.83
CA LEU A 42 16.47 -7.87 -18.08
C LEU A 42 15.27 -8.59 -17.43
N GLY A 43 14.05 -8.07 -17.55
CA GLY A 43 12.87 -8.61 -16.86
C GLY A 43 12.91 -8.42 -15.33
N LEU A 44 13.78 -7.54 -14.85
CA LEU A 44 13.87 -7.14 -13.45
C LEU A 44 12.80 -6.07 -13.20
N ASP A 45 11.91 -6.30 -12.24
CA ASP A 45 10.87 -5.33 -11.87
C ASP A 45 11.53 -4.03 -11.37
N PRO A 46 11.35 -2.88 -12.05
CA PRO A 46 11.99 -1.63 -11.67
C PRO A 46 11.57 -1.14 -10.28
N HIS A 47 10.38 -1.52 -9.81
CA HIS A 47 9.83 -1.06 -8.52
C HIS A 47 9.41 -2.26 -7.65
N PRO A 48 10.40 -2.98 -7.09
CA PRO A 48 10.18 -4.20 -6.33
C PRO A 48 9.47 -3.98 -4.99
N ASP A 49 9.23 -2.72 -4.58
CA ASP A 49 8.49 -2.34 -3.38
C ASP A 49 7.04 -1.95 -3.67
N SER A 50 6.61 -1.93 -4.94
CA SER A 50 5.29 -1.46 -5.36
C SER A 50 4.13 -2.38 -4.96
N TYR A 51 3.03 -1.80 -4.48
CA TYR A 51 1.77 -2.52 -4.31
C TYR A 51 1.16 -2.75 -5.70
N SER A 52 1.26 -3.99 -6.19
CA SER A 52 0.76 -4.48 -7.47
C SER A 52 1.18 -3.67 -8.71
N GLY A 53 2.36 -3.05 -8.70
CA GLY A 53 2.82 -2.21 -9.81
C GLY A 53 2.07 -0.89 -9.99
N LEU A 54 1.16 -0.53 -9.06
CA LEU A 54 0.34 0.68 -9.15
C LEU A 54 0.92 1.82 -8.30
N LEU A 55 1.25 1.55 -7.03
CA LEU A 55 1.72 2.55 -6.08
C LEU A 55 3.03 2.10 -5.44
N THR A 56 3.99 3.00 -5.32
CA THR A 56 5.19 2.75 -4.51
C THR A 56 4.78 2.53 -3.04
N ALA A 57 5.60 1.80 -2.27
CA ALA A 57 5.29 1.56 -0.86
C ALA A 57 5.09 2.89 -0.12
N THR A 58 6.00 3.84 -0.31
CA THR A 58 5.95 5.16 0.33
C THR A 58 4.62 5.88 0.07
N THR A 59 4.17 5.93 -1.18
CA THR A 59 2.91 6.60 -1.55
C THR A 59 1.71 5.88 -0.93
N MET A 60 1.66 4.55 -1.00
CA MET A 60 0.57 3.76 -0.40
C MET A 60 0.46 4.03 1.11
N TRP A 61 1.59 4.02 1.82
CA TRP A 61 1.64 4.20 3.27
C TRP A 61 1.25 5.63 3.70
N TRP A 62 1.62 6.67 2.93
CA TRP A 62 1.11 8.01 3.19
C TRP A 62 -0.39 8.13 2.93
N THR A 63 -0.91 7.50 1.88
CA THR A 63 -2.34 7.50 1.58
C THR A 63 -3.18 6.88 2.69
N LEU A 64 -2.66 5.85 3.38
CA LEU A 64 -3.33 5.25 4.55
C LEU A 64 -3.48 6.22 5.74
N THR A 65 -2.68 7.28 5.80
CA THR A 65 -2.77 8.29 6.86
C THR A 65 -4.10 9.06 6.79
N GLY A 66 -4.63 9.34 5.59
CA GLY A 66 -5.90 10.05 5.42
C GLY A 66 -7.09 9.32 6.05
N PRO A 67 -7.37 8.06 5.64
CA PRO A 67 -8.39 7.22 6.27
C PRO A 67 -8.15 7.01 7.78
N ALA A 68 -6.90 6.93 8.23
CA ALA A 68 -6.59 6.81 9.65
C ALA A 68 -7.05 8.03 10.45
N VAL A 69 -6.74 9.24 9.99
CA VAL A 69 -7.20 10.49 10.62
C VAL A 69 -8.72 10.57 10.62
N ILE A 70 -9.37 10.30 9.48
CA ILE A 70 -10.84 10.35 9.36
C ILE A 70 -11.50 9.39 10.34
N ALA A 71 -11.03 8.14 10.40
CA ALA A 71 -11.58 7.13 11.31
C ALA A 71 -11.38 7.54 12.77
N THR A 72 -10.19 8.00 13.16
CA THR A 72 -9.91 8.46 14.54
C THR A 72 -10.82 9.62 14.92
N VAL A 73 -10.97 10.64 14.06
CA VAL A 73 -11.83 11.79 14.32
C VAL A 73 -13.29 11.38 14.47
N ASN A 74 -13.79 10.51 13.59
CA ASN A 74 -15.18 10.03 13.69
C ASN A 74 -15.41 9.21 14.96
N VAL A 75 -14.47 8.34 15.33
CA VAL A 75 -14.54 7.56 16.58
C VAL A 75 -14.51 8.49 17.79
N TYR A 76 -13.65 9.50 17.79
CA TYR A 76 -13.59 10.50 18.85
C TYR A 76 -14.91 11.28 18.98
N ALA A 77 -15.43 11.81 17.87
CA ALA A 77 -16.68 12.55 17.85
C ALA A 77 -17.88 11.70 18.31
N ALA A 78 -17.94 10.43 17.91
CA ALA A 78 -18.97 9.52 18.41
C ALA A 78 -18.81 9.23 19.91
N ALA A 79 -17.58 9.12 20.41
CA ALA A 79 -17.31 8.90 21.83
C ALA A 79 -17.63 10.13 22.72
N THR A 80 -17.53 11.35 22.18
CA THR A 80 -17.92 12.59 22.88
C THR A 80 -19.39 12.95 22.70
N GLY A 81 -20.14 12.21 21.87
CA GLY A 81 -21.55 12.46 21.57
C GLY A 81 -21.79 13.56 20.52
N GLU A 82 -20.73 14.07 19.89
CA GLU A 82 -20.79 15.09 18.83
C GLU A 82 -20.98 14.47 17.43
N GLY A 83 -20.80 13.15 17.30
CA GLY A 83 -20.84 12.43 16.02
C GLY A 83 -21.79 11.23 16.03
N GLU A 84 -22.16 10.78 14.82
CA GLU A 84 -23.01 9.60 14.65
C GLU A 84 -22.21 8.30 14.81
N LEU A 85 -22.69 7.41 15.69
CA LEU A 85 -22.06 6.11 15.97
C LEU A 85 -21.87 5.27 14.70
N TRP A 86 -22.83 5.30 13.77
CA TRP A 86 -22.73 4.53 12.53
C TRP A 86 -21.59 5.00 11.62
N VAL A 87 -21.33 6.31 11.57
CA VAL A 87 -20.22 6.89 10.78
C VAL A 87 -18.86 6.48 11.37
N ALA A 88 -18.75 6.50 12.70
CA ALA A 88 -17.57 5.98 13.40
C ALA A 88 -17.33 4.49 13.09
N LEU A 89 -18.37 3.66 13.21
CA LEU A 89 -18.29 2.23 12.93
C LEU A 89 -17.88 1.95 11.47
N MET A 90 -18.48 2.65 10.51
CA MET A 90 -18.18 2.48 9.09
C MET A 90 -16.72 2.86 8.76
N SER A 91 -16.27 4.03 9.23
CA SER A 91 -14.90 4.50 8.96
C SER A 91 -13.83 3.66 9.67
N ALA A 92 -14.07 3.25 10.92
CA ALA A 92 -13.17 2.35 11.65
C ALA A 92 -13.11 0.96 11.00
N THR A 93 -14.24 0.41 10.57
CA THR A 93 -14.29 -0.88 9.87
C THR A 93 -13.55 -0.80 8.54
N PHE A 94 -13.75 0.27 7.77
CA PHE A 94 -13.06 0.48 6.51
C PHE A 94 -11.53 0.55 6.70
N LEU A 95 -11.05 1.30 7.70
CA LEU A 95 -9.62 1.34 8.04
C LEU A 95 -9.09 -0.03 8.48
N ALA A 96 -9.85 -0.77 9.29
CA ALA A 96 -9.47 -2.11 9.73
C ALA A 96 -9.31 -3.07 8.54
N LEU A 97 -10.22 -3.02 7.55
CA LEU A 97 -10.11 -3.82 6.34
C LEU A 97 -8.86 -3.46 5.52
N LEU A 98 -8.53 -2.16 5.40
CA LEU A 98 -7.30 -1.73 4.76
C LEU A 98 -6.06 -2.25 5.50
N ALA A 99 -6.04 -2.14 6.84
CA ALA A 99 -4.94 -2.62 7.67
C ALA A 99 -4.72 -4.14 7.51
N VAL A 100 -5.80 -4.91 7.59
CA VAL A 100 -5.76 -6.37 7.43
C VAL A 100 -5.34 -6.75 6.01
N GLY A 101 -5.95 -6.15 4.99
CA GLY A 101 -5.63 -6.47 3.59
C GLY A 101 -4.18 -6.18 3.23
N THR A 102 -3.66 -5.02 3.65
CA THR A 102 -2.25 -4.64 3.43
C THR A 102 -1.29 -5.55 4.20
N ALA A 103 -1.55 -5.81 5.49
CA ALA A 103 -0.74 -6.72 6.30
C ALA A 103 -0.70 -8.15 5.73
N TYR A 104 -1.87 -8.68 5.37
CA TYR A 104 -1.99 -10.03 4.84
C TYR A 104 -1.31 -10.13 3.47
N GLY A 105 -1.43 -9.08 2.64
CA GLY A 105 -0.70 -8.96 1.38
C GLY A 105 0.81 -8.93 1.57
N ASP A 106 1.31 -8.07 2.46
CA ASP A 106 2.76 -7.98 2.74
C ASP A 106 3.32 -9.32 3.21
N ALA A 107 2.63 -9.98 4.15
CA ALA A 107 3.03 -11.28 4.66
C ALA A 107 2.95 -12.40 3.60
N SER A 108 1.86 -12.45 2.83
CA SER A 108 1.63 -13.51 1.83
C SER A 108 2.64 -13.48 0.69
N TRP A 109 3.23 -12.32 0.43
CA TRP A 109 4.24 -12.11 -0.61
C TRP A 109 5.67 -12.11 -0.06
N GLY A 110 5.86 -12.37 1.23
CA GLY A 110 7.17 -12.44 1.88
C GLY A 110 7.85 -11.09 2.06
N TYR A 111 7.11 -9.99 1.95
CA TYR A 111 7.66 -8.66 2.24
C TYR A 111 7.86 -8.46 3.74
N PRO A 112 8.85 -7.65 4.16
CA PRO A 112 9.00 -7.27 5.56
C PRO A 112 7.77 -6.46 6.03
N ILE A 113 7.60 -6.36 7.35
CA ILE A 113 6.56 -5.52 7.96
C ILE A 113 6.57 -4.12 7.34
N ALA A 114 5.40 -3.67 6.90
CA ALA A 114 5.18 -2.40 6.23
C ALA A 114 6.08 -2.15 5.00
N ARG A 115 6.64 -3.20 4.39
CA ARG A 115 7.64 -3.11 3.31
C ARG A 115 8.81 -2.18 3.64
N GLY A 116 9.15 -2.02 4.93
CA GLY A 116 10.19 -1.12 5.41
C GLY A 116 9.76 0.33 5.67
N GLN A 117 8.49 0.69 5.46
CA GLN A 117 7.94 2.04 5.70
C GLN A 117 7.57 2.25 7.18
N TYR A 118 8.56 2.08 8.07
CA TYR A 118 8.34 2.10 9.53
C TYR A 118 7.89 3.46 10.07
N VAL A 119 8.37 4.56 9.49
CA VAL A 119 8.00 5.92 9.94
C VAL A 119 6.50 6.15 9.76
N GLN A 120 5.96 5.85 8.57
CA GLN A 120 4.55 5.99 8.26
C GLN A 120 3.69 5.02 9.08
N PHE A 121 4.16 3.79 9.25
CA PHE A 121 3.51 2.80 10.10
C PHE A 121 3.38 3.28 11.55
N VAL A 122 4.43 3.88 12.12
CA VAL A 122 4.42 4.48 13.46
C VAL A 122 3.46 5.66 13.52
N VAL A 123 3.46 6.55 12.53
CA VAL A 123 2.52 7.69 12.47
C VAL A 123 1.07 7.22 12.53
N ILE A 124 0.69 6.26 11.70
CA ILE A 124 -0.67 5.70 11.68
C ILE A 124 -1.01 5.02 13.02
N THR A 125 -0.04 4.31 13.59
CA THR A 125 -0.18 3.68 14.91
C THR A 125 -0.48 4.71 15.99
N VAL A 126 0.21 5.84 16.01
CA VAL A 126 -0.02 6.93 16.97
C VAL A 126 -1.40 7.56 16.74
N ILE A 127 -1.76 7.87 15.49
CA ILE A 127 -3.06 8.46 15.13
C ILE A 127 -4.22 7.57 15.62
N THR A 128 -4.06 6.25 15.55
CA THR A 128 -5.10 5.28 15.91
C THR A 128 -4.98 4.75 17.33
N ALA A 129 -4.17 5.39 18.18
CA ALA A 129 -3.91 4.98 19.55
C ALA A 129 -3.51 3.49 19.69
N GLY A 130 -2.75 2.96 18.73
CA GLY A 130 -2.24 1.59 18.74
C GLY A 130 -3.14 0.55 18.08
N VAL A 131 -4.41 0.84 17.82
CA VAL A 131 -5.37 -0.15 17.27
C VAL A 131 -4.90 -0.68 15.92
N PHE A 132 -4.41 0.21 15.04
CA PHE A 132 -3.90 -0.19 13.74
C PHE A 132 -2.73 -1.16 13.85
N TYR A 133 -1.79 -0.93 14.77
CA TYR A 133 -0.63 -1.79 14.98
C TYR A 133 -1.05 -3.22 15.32
N PHE A 134 -1.96 -3.39 16.29
CA PHE A 134 -2.38 -4.73 16.70
C PHE A 134 -3.12 -5.47 15.59
N LEU A 135 -4.02 -4.79 14.86
CA LEU A 135 -4.72 -5.37 13.73
C LEU A 135 -3.76 -5.77 12.61
N TYR A 136 -2.84 -4.87 12.24
CA TYR A 136 -1.86 -5.10 11.19
C TYR A 136 -0.95 -6.28 11.56
N VAL A 137 -0.34 -6.27 12.75
CA VAL A 137 0.61 -7.33 13.16
C VAL A 137 -0.08 -8.69 13.28
N ALA A 138 -1.30 -8.74 13.83
CA ALA A 138 -2.07 -9.98 13.92
C ALA A 138 -2.38 -10.54 12.51
N ALA A 139 -2.82 -9.68 11.59
CA ALA A 139 -3.09 -10.08 10.21
C ALA A 139 -1.81 -10.47 9.45
N TYR A 140 -0.69 -9.80 9.70
CA TYR A 140 0.60 -10.09 9.09
C TYR A 140 1.08 -11.49 9.50
N PHE A 141 1.06 -11.82 10.79
CA PHE A 141 1.42 -13.17 11.24
C PHE A 141 0.41 -14.23 10.78
N ALA A 142 -0.87 -13.91 10.67
CA ALA A 142 -1.86 -14.81 10.08
C ALA A 142 -1.55 -15.09 8.60
N GLY A 143 -1.20 -14.05 7.83
CA GLY A 143 -0.81 -14.16 6.42
C GLY A 143 0.50 -14.92 6.21
N GLN A 144 1.45 -14.85 7.15
CA GLN A 144 2.66 -15.67 7.11
C GLN A 144 2.36 -17.17 7.25
N ARG A 145 1.38 -17.51 8.11
CA ARG A 145 0.97 -18.91 8.33
C ARG A 145 0.09 -19.45 7.21
N HIS A 146 -0.75 -18.60 6.63
CA HIS A 146 -1.69 -18.95 5.57
C HIS A 146 -1.53 -18.02 4.36
N PRO A 147 -0.41 -18.08 3.63
CA PRO A 147 -0.17 -17.16 2.51
C PRO A 147 -1.23 -17.36 1.41
N LEU A 148 -1.77 -16.25 0.87
CA LEU A 148 -2.72 -16.27 -0.25
C LEU A 148 -2.14 -16.98 -1.49
N ARG A 149 -0.81 -16.96 -1.65
CA ARG A 149 -0.12 -17.54 -2.80
C ARG A 149 0.29 -18.97 -2.51
N ARG A 150 -0.39 -19.94 -3.13
CA ARG A 150 0.07 -21.33 -3.22
C ARG A 150 1.38 -21.33 -4.02
N LYS A 151 2.44 -21.99 -3.54
CA LYS A 151 3.78 -22.09 -4.19
C LYS A 151 3.77 -22.60 -5.66
N GLN A 152 2.62 -22.95 -6.22
CA GLN A 152 2.42 -23.53 -7.54
C GLN A 152 1.85 -22.55 -8.59
N SER A 153 1.51 -21.30 -8.26
CA SER A 153 0.96 -20.36 -9.26
C SER A 153 2.03 -19.88 -10.26
N MET A 154 1.65 -19.70 -11.53
CA MET A 154 2.58 -19.30 -12.60
C MET A 154 3.29 -17.97 -12.31
N GLU A 155 2.63 -17.03 -11.63
CA GLU A 155 3.20 -15.74 -11.18
C GLU A 155 4.44 -15.90 -10.29
N TYR A 156 4.51 -16.97 -9.48
CA TYR A 156 5.70 -17.28 -8.66
C TYR A 156 6.91 -17.63 -9.53
N ARG A 157 6.71 -18.30 -10.67
CA ARG A 157 7.79 -18.77 -11.55
C ARG A 157 8.33 -17.67 -12.48
N VAL A 158 7.60 -16.56 -12.63
CA VAL A 158 7.95 -15.47 -13.54
C VAL A 158 8.91 -14.47 -12.87
N HIS A 159 8.91 -14.34 -11.54
CA HIS A 159 9.79 -13.41 -10.84
C HIS A 159 11.14 -14.04 -10.44
N PRO A 160 12.28 -13.59 -11.01
CA PRO A 160 13.60 -14.20 -10.79
C PRO A 160 14.05 -14.21 -9.32
N ARG A 161 13.65 -13.19 -8.55
CA ARG A 161 14.06 -12.99 -7.14
C ARG A 161 13.65 -14.13 -6.20
N HIS A 162 12.62 -14.90 -6.55
CA HIS A 162 12.15 -16.02 -5.72
C HIS A 162 12.81 -17.35 -6.06
N ARG A 163 13.65 -17.40 -7.11
CA ARG A 163 14.36 -18.60 -7.54
C ARG A 163 15.66 -18.83 -6.75
N GLU A 164 16.24 -17.76 -6.19
CA GLU A 164 17.51 -17.80 -5.46
C GLU A 164 17.37 -18.16 -3.96
N LEU A 165 16.16 -18.10 -3.40
CA LEU A 165 15.93 -18.46 -1.98
C LEU A 165 15.82 -19.97 -1.74
N ASP A 166 15.74 -20.78 -2.81
CA ASP A 166 15.62 -22.24 -2.79
C ASP A 166 16.87 -22.96 -3.38
N SER A 167 17.97 -22.25 -3.64
CA SER A 167 19.26 -22.81 -4.12
C SER A 167 20.36 -22.71 -3.06
#